data_AF-A0A6B2HSM0-F1
#
_entry.id   AF-A0A6B2HSM0-F1
#
_cell.length_a   1.000
_cell.length_b   1.000
_cell.length_c   1.000
_cell.angle_alpha   90.00
_cell.angle_beta   90.00
_cell.angle_gamma   90.00
#
_symmetry.space_group_name_H-M   'P 1'
#
loop_
_entity.id
_entity.type
_entity.pdbx_description
1 polymer ?
#
loop_
_entity_poly.entity_id
_entity_poly.type
_entity_poly.pdbx_seq_one_letter_code
_entity_poly.pdbx_strand_id
1 'polypeptide(L)'
;MFNLFVNQSSISFNRTAPVIKETKLHQLMAWRWPGNVRELRNEAERFVLGIKSTITMGDISSDISSFSLMQTVEYFERGLIATELARHAGSLSRTAESLQVAKSTLSDKIKKYGLKF
;
A
#
# COMPACT_ATOMS: atom_id res chain seq x y z
N MET A 1 14.20 -14.92 4.27
CA MET A 1 13.61 -14.85 2.91
C MET A 1 13.89 -13.54 2.19
N PHE A 2 13.62 -12.35 2.76
CA PHE A 2 13.91 -11.06 2.09
C PHE A 2 15.38 -10.89 1.63
N ASN A 3 16.35 -11.32 2.46
CA ASN A 3 17.77 -11.28 2.09
C ASN A 3 18.10 -12.10 0.83
N LEU A 4 17.37 -13.18 0.56
CA LEU A 4 17.56 -13.98 -0.66
C LEU A 4 17.10 -13.20 -1.90
N PHE A 5 15.98 -12.47 -1.80
CA PHE A 5 15.50 -11.63 -2.90
C PHE A 5 16.42 -10.44 -3.14
N VAL A 6 16.93 -9.79 -2.10
CA VAL A 6 17.91 -8.69 -2.26
C VAL A 6 19.16 -9.17 -2.99
N ASN A 7 19.70 -10.33 -2.61
CA ASN A 7 20.86 -10.91 -3.31
C ASN A 7 20.53 -11.28 -4.76
N GLN A 8 19.37 -11.89 -5.02
CA GLN A 8 18.94 -12.24 -6.37
C GLN A 8 18.77 -10.99 -7.26
N SER A 9 18.14 -9.94 -6.74
CA SER A 9 17.96 -8.67 -7.43
C SER A 9 19.29 -7.94 -7.66
N SER A 10 20.22 -7.98 -6.70
CA SER A 10 21.57 -7.43 -6.85
C SER A 10 22.35 -8.06 -8.00
N ILE A 11 22.23 -9.38 -8.17
CA ILE A 11 22.83 -10.10 -9.30
C ILE A 11 22.16 -9.67 -10.61
N SER A 12 20.82 -9.62 -10.66
CA SER A 12 20.07 -9.24 -11.86
C SER A 12 20.35 -7.79 -12.32
N PHE A 13 20.51 -6.86 -11.38
CA PHE A 13 20.79 -5.45 -11.69
C PHE A 13 22.29 -5.10 -11.69
N ASN A 14 23.17 -6.08 -11.52
CA ASN A 14 24.62 -5.92 -11.45
C ASN A 14 25.06 -4.83 -10.43
N ARG A 15 24.42 -4.82 -9.25
CA ARG A 15 24.66 -3.85 -8.17
C ARG A 15 25.04 -4.53 -6.86
N THR A 16 25.89 -3.88 -6.07
CA THR A 16 26.24 -4.35 -4.72
C THR A 16 25.00 -4.35 -3.83
N ALA A 17 24.75 -5.45 -3.12
CA ALA A 17 23.63 -5.59 -2.20
C ALA A 17 23.70 -4.53 -1.08
N PRO A 18 22.72 -3.63 -0.96
CA PRO A 18 22.72 -2.64 0.11
C PRO A 18 22.48 -3.30 1.47
N VAL A 19 23.12 -2.78 2.51
CA VAL A 19 22.98 -3.28 3.88
C VAL A 19 21.56 -3.05 4.38
N ILE A 20 20.87 -4.13 4.74
CA ILE A 20 19.51 -4.09 5.28
C ILE A 20 19.59 -3.63 6.74
N LYS A 21 19.07 -2.44 7.04
CA LYS A 21 18.98 -1.93 8.42
C LYS A 21 17.90 -2.68 9.21
N GLU A 22 18.11 -2.82 10.50
CA GLU A 22 17.20 -3.51 11.42
C GLU A 22 15.80 -2.86 11.47
N THR A 23 15.73 -1.53 11.36
CA THR A 23 14.47 -0.79 11.25
C THR A 23 13.64 -1.20 10.02
N LYS A 24 14.29 -1.52 8.90
CA LYS A 24 13.62 -2.01 7.69
C LYS A 24 13.09 -3.43 7.91
N LEU A 25 13.83 -4.29 8.59
CA LEU A 25 13.36 -5.63 8.95
C LEU A 25 12.10 -5.56 9.82
N HIS A 26 12.06 -4.68 10.82
CA HIS A 26 10.87 -4.48 11.64
C HIS A 26 9.67 -3.98 10.83
N GLN A 27 9.87 -3.06 9.88
CA GLN A 27 8.81 -2.61 8.96
C GLN A 27 8.30 -3.75 8.07
N LEU A 28 9.21 -4.57 7.55
CA LEU A 28 8.84 -5.75 6.76
C LEU A 28 8.06 -6.75 7.64
N MET A 29 8.43 -6.95 8.90
CA MET A 29 7.71 -7.86 9.80
C MET A 29 6.34 -7.32 10.24
N ALA A 30 6.18 -6.00 10.33
CA ALA A 30 4.93 -5.37 10.74
C ALA A 30 3.85 -5.38 9.63
N TRP A 31 4.24 -5.54 8.36
CA TRP A 31 3.31 -5.54 7.24
C TRP A 31 2.73 -6.92 6.96
N ARG A 32 1.45 -6.99 6.58
CA ARG A 32 0.74 -8.27 6.33
C ARG A 32 1.02 -8.94 4.97
N TRP A 33 1.91 -8.38 4.14
CA TRP A 33 2.27 -8.83 2.77
C TRP A 33 1.17 -9.61 2.05
N PRO A 34 0.07 -8.94 1.66
CA PRO A 34 -1.12 -9.62 1.13
C PRO A 34 -0.83 -10.41 -0.17
N GLY A 35 0.17 -10.01 -0.97
CA GLY A 35 0.63 -10.70 -2.18
C GLY A 35 1.76 -11.73 -1.97
N ASN A 36 2.02 -12.15 -0.73
CA ASN A 36 3.08 -13.10 -0.37
C ASN A 36 4.47 -12.71 -0.93
N VAL A 37 5.18 -13.68 -1.50
CA VAL A 37 6.59 -13.66 -1.89
C VAL A 37 6.87 -12.68 -3.05
N ARG A 38 5.86 -12.35 -3.86
CA ARG A 38 6.02 -11.48 -5.04
C ARG A 38 6.23 -10.02 -4.67
N GLU A 39 5.46 -9.54 -3.70
CA GLU A 39 5.61 -8.18 -3.15
C GLU A 39 6.91 -8.03 -2.36
N LEU A 40 7.32 -9.09 -1.65
CA LEU A 40 8.60 -9.13 -0.97
C LEU A 40 9.78 -9.05 -1.97
N ARG A 41 9.63 -9.65 -3.16
CA ARG A 41 10.59 -9.53 -4.26
C ARG A 41 10.59 -8.12 -4.85
N ASN A 42 9.43 -7.55 -5.17
CA ASN A 42 9.34 -6.20 -5.74
C ASN A 42 9.94 -5.15 -4.79
N GLU A 43 9.68 -5.27 -3.48
CA GLU A 43 10.29 -4.41 -2.48
C GLU A 43 11.81 -4.62 -2.37
N ALA A 44 12.29 -5.86 -2.53
CA ALA A 44 13.73 -6.14 -2.58
C ALA A 44 14.41 -5.55 -3.83
N GLU A 45 13.76 -5.61 -5.00
CA GLU A 45 14.22 -4.99 -6.24
C GLU A 45 14.30 -3.47 -6.09
N ARG A 46 13.24 -2.83 -5.58
CA ARG A 46 13.24 -1.38 -5.27
C ARG A 46 14.31 -1.00 -4.27
N PHE A 47 14.51 -1.81 -3.24
CA PHE A 47 15.54 -1.61 -2.22
C PHE A 47 16.95 -1.63 -2.82
N VAL A 48 17.25 -2.59 -3.70
CA VAL A 48 18.52 -2.65 -4.44
C VAL A 48 18.71 -1.47 -5.39
N LEU A 49 17.61 -1.00 -6.00
CA LEU A 49 17.64 0.15 -6.91
C LEU A 49 17.77 1.50 -6.18
N GLY A 50 17.63 1.53 -4.86
CA GLY A 50 17.70 2.74 -4.04
C GLY A 50 16.47 3.64 -4.16
N ILE A 51 15.36 3.10 -4.69
CA ILE A 51 14.11 3.82 -4.83
C ILE A 51 13.47 3.89 -3.45
N LYS A 52 13.24 5.11 -2.94
CA LYS A 52 12.47 5.29 -1.70
C LYS A 52 11.11 4.65 -1.93
N SER A 53 10.76 3.68 -1.08
CA SER A 53 9.46 3.01 -1.09
C SER A 53 8.39 4.02 -0.67
N THR A 54 8.00 4.86 -1.62
CA THR A 54 6.76 5.63 -1.56
C THR A 54 5.73 4.63 -2.03
N ILE A 55 4.79 4.26 -1.16
CA ILE A 55 3.62 3.45 -1.55
C ILE A 55 2.96 4.21 -2.71
N THR A 56 3.24 3.77 -3.93
CA THR A 56 2.77 4.40 -5.15
C THR A 56 1.64 3.52 -5.65
N MET A 57 0.55 4.10 -6.15
CA MET A 57 -0.60 3.34 -6.65
C MET A 57 -0.25 2.26 -7.69
N GLY A 58 0.94 2.32 -8.30
CA GLY A 58 1.49 1.26 -9.15
C GLY A 58 1.77 -0.07 -8.44
N ASP A 59 1.99 -0.11 -7.13
CA ASP A 59 2.20 -1.36 -6.37
C ASP A 59 0.91 -2.12 -6.09
N ILE A 60 -0.23 -1.45 -6.26
CA ILE A 60 -1.57 -2.05 -6.17
C ILE A 60 -1.96 -2.76 -7.49
N SER A 61 -1.26 -2.44 -8.59
CA SER A 61 -1.64 -2.87 -9.95
C SER A 61 -1.62 -4.38 -10.18
N SER A 62 -0.82 -5.14 -9.43
CA SER A 62 -0.74 -6.59 -9.62
C SER A 62 -1.82 -7.42 -8.94
N ASP A 63 -2.57 -6.84 -7.99
CA ASP A 63 -3.77 -7.45 -7.41
C ASP A 63 -5.05 -7.02 -8.14
N ILE A 64 -5.08 -5.80 -8.70
CA ILE A 64 -6.24 -5.29 -9.45
C ILE A 64 -6.58 -6.14 -10.69
N SER A 65 -5.58 -6.72 -11.36
CA SER A 65 -5.81 -7.57 -12.53
C SER A 65 -6.55 -8.87 -12.23
N SER A 66 -6.56 -9.30 -10.96
CA SER A 66 -7.29 -10.49 -10.47
C SER A 66 -8.64 -10.12 -9.84
N PHE A 67 -8.88 -8.84 -9.59
CA PHE A 67 -10.10 -8.34 -8.98
C PHE A 67 -11.18 -8.05 -10.02
N SER A 68 -12.41 -8.37 -9.67
CA SER A 68 -13.57 -7.86 -10.41
C SER A 68 -13.61 -6.33 -10.35
N LEU A 69 -14.25 -5.69 -11.34
CA LEU A 69 -14.43 -4.22 -11.35
C LEU A 69 -14.96 -3.71 -10.00
N MET A 70 -15.89 -4.45 -9.39
CA MET A 70 -16.47 -4.11 -8.09
C MET A 70 -15.40 -4.06 -6.98
N GLN A 71 -14.53 -5.07 -6.91
CA GLN A 71 -13.46 -5.15 -5.91
C GLN A 71 -12.38 -4.08 -6.14
N THR A 72 -12.05 -3.80 -7.39
CA THR A 72 -11.10 -2.73 -7.75
C THR A 72 -11.61 -1.36 -7.33
N VAL A 73 -12.89 -1.07 -7.61
CA VAL A 73 -13.54 0.18 -7.17
C VAL A 73 -13.57 0.25 -5.65
N GLU A 74 -13.93 -0.84 -4.97
CA GLU A 74 -13.96 -0.88 -3.50
C GLU A 74 -12.58 -0.64 -2.87
N TYR A 75 -11.53 -1.24 -3.42
CA TYR A 75 -10.17 -1.02 -2.95
C TYR A 75 -9.74 0.44 -3.14
N PHE A 76 -10.02 1.01 -4.32
CA PHE A 76 -9.68 2.39 -4.63
C PHE A 76 -10.45 3.37 -3.74
N GLU A 77 -11.77 3.18 -3.59
CA GLU A 77 -12.61 3.98 -2.72
C GLU A 77 -12.11 3.94 -1.27
N ARG A 78 -11.77 2.75 -0.76
CA ARG A 78 -11.25 2.60 0.61
C ARG A 78 -9.97 3.40 0.81
N GLY A 79 -9.02 3.32 -0.13
CA GLY A 79 -7.76 4.06 -0.05
C GLY A 79 -7.96 5.57 -0.09
N LEU A 80 -8.84 6.04 -0.99
CA LEU A 80 -9.17 7.46 -1.14
C LEU A 80 -9.84 8.03 0.12
N ILE A 81 -10.82 7.31 0.67
CA ILE A 81 -11.51 7.70 1.91
C ILE A 81 -10.54 7.75 3.10
N ALA A 82 -9.67 6.75 3.25
CA ALA A 82 -8.69 6.72 4.34
C ALA A 82 -7.69 7.89 4.26
N THR A 83 -7.24 8.22 3.04
CA THR A 83 -6.29 9.32 2.80
C THR A 83 -6.92 10.68 3.14
N GLU A 84 -8.14 10.94 2.68
CA GLU A 84 -8.82 12.20 2.99
C GLU A 84 -9.21 12.31 4.46
N LEU A 85 -9.58 11.21 5.12
CA LEU A 85 -9.86 11.22 6.56
C LEU A 85 -8.61 11.53 7.38
N ALA A 86 -7.45 10.98 7.00
CA ALA A 86 -6.18 11.35 7.62
C ALA A 86 -5.86 12.84 7.40
N ARG A 87 -6.10 13.36 6.19
CA ARG A 87 -5.86 14.77 5.83
C ARG A 87 -6.74 15.74 6.63
N HIS A 88 -7.98 15.35 6.91
CA HIS A 88 -8.96 16.16 7.64
C HIS A 88 -9.08 15.80 9.13
N ALA A 89 -8.06 15.12 9.70
CA ALA A 89 -7.99 14.74 11.12
C ALA A 89 -9.24 13.99 11.63
N GLY A 90 -9.77 13.07 10.83
CA GLY A 90 -10.96 12.29 11.17
C GLY A 90 -12.29 13.05 11.05
N SER A 91 -12.28 14.30 10.57
CA SER A 91 -13.51 15.07 10.40
C SER A 91 -14.35 14.53 9.23
N LEU A 92 -15.40 13.79 9.57
CA LEU A 92 -16.33 13.20 8.58
C LEU A 92 -17.00 14.26 7.71
N SER A 93 -17.34 15.43 8.28
CA SER A 93 -18.00 16.50 7.53
C SER A 93 -17.09 17.11 6.47
N ARG A 94 -15.84 17.42 6.83
CA ARG A 94 -14.85 18.00 5.92
C ARG A 94 -14.41 17.00 4.86
N THR A 95 -14.29 15.73 5.23
CA THR A 95 -13.96 14.66 4.28
C THR A 95 -15.09 14.45 3.27
N ALA A 96 -16.35 14.45 3.71
CA ALA A 96 -17.50 14.35 2.82
C ALA A 96 -17.59 15.51 1.82
N GLU A 97 -17.30 16.73 2.29
CA GLU A 97 -17.23 17.94 1.45
C GLU A 97 -16.08 17.89 0.44
N SER A 98 -14.88 17.49 0.88
CA SER A 98 -13.69 17.32 0.02
C SER A 98 -13.93 16.28 -1.07
N LEU A 99 -14.58 15.17 -0.71
CA LEU A 99 -14.91 14.06 -1.61
C LEU A 99 -16.18 14.30 -2.44
N GLN A 100 -16.89 15.42 -2.23
CA GLN A 100 -18.16 15.75 -2.87
C GLN A 100 -19.22 14.63 -2.78
N VAL A 101 -19.28 13.96 -1.62
CA VAL A 101 -20.25 12.90 -1.33
C VAL A 101 -21.12 13.26 -0.14
N ALA A 102 -22.36 12.75 -0.11
CA ALA A 102 -23.22 12.94 1.04
C ALA A 102 -22.60 12.29 2.30
N LYS A 103 -22.75 12.95 3.45
CA LYS A 103 -22.23 12.48 4.74
C LYS A 103 -22.79 11.11 5.14
N SER A 104 -24.05 10.82 4.80
CA SER A 104 -24.68 9.50 4.98
C SER A 104 -23.97 8.43 4.16
N THR A 105 -23.78 8.67 2.86
CA THR A 105 -23.06 7.76 1.96
C THR A 105 -21.63 7.50 2.41
N LEU A 106 -20.92 8.54 2.87
CA LEU A 106 -19.56 8.37 3.41
C LEU A 106 -19.56 7.53 4.69
N SER A 107 -20.49 7.79 5.61
CA SER A 107 -20.67 7.01 6.84
C SER A 107 -20.94 5.53 6.53
N ASP A 108 -21.79 5.24 5.55
CA ASP A 108 -22.11 3.87 5.17
C ASP A 108 -20.93 3.16 4.52
N LYS A 109 -20.18 3.85 3.64
CA LYS A 109 -18.93 3.32 3.06
C LYS A 109 -17.87 3.05 4.12
N ILE A 110 -17.72 3.93 5.10
CA ILE A 110 -16.79 3.75 6.24
C ILE A 110 -17.15 2.52 7.06
N LYS A 111 -18.43 2.34 7.39
CA LYS A 111 -18.92 1.15 8.10
C LYS A 111 -18.70 -0.11 7.27
N LYS A 112 -19.04 -0.07 5.98
CA LYS A 112 -18.85 -1.19 5.04
C LYS A 112 -17.38 -1.62 4.97
N TYR A 113 -16.46 -0.66 4.93
CA TYR A 113 -15.02 -0.92 4.80
C TYR A 113 -14.30 -1.13 6.14
N GLY A 114 -15.02 -1.07 7.27
CA GLY A 114 -14.46 -1.28 8.60
C GLY A 114 -13.39 -0.25 8.98
N LEU A 115 -13.45 0.94 8.39
CA LEU A 115 -12.48 2.00 8.65
C LEU A 115 -12.80 2.63 10.02
N LYS A 116 -11.85 2.54 10.96
CA LYS A 116 -11.93 3.15 12.30
C LYS A 116 -10.91 4.28 12.38
N PHE A 117 -11.32 5.44 12.91
CA PHE A 117 -10.52 6.65 13.11
C PHE A 117 -10.84 7.21 14.49
#